data_AF-A0A1Y4CCW1-F1
#
_entry.id   AF-A0A1Y4CCW1-F1
#
_cell.length_a   1.000
_cell.length_b   1.000
_cell.length_c   1.000
_cell.angle_alpha   90.00
_cell.angle_beta   90.00
_cell.angle_gamma   90.00
#
_symmetry.space_group_name_H-M   'P 1'
#
loop_
_entity.id
_entity.type
_entity.pdbx_description
1 polymer ?
#
loop_
_entity_poly.entity_id
_entity_poly.type
_entity_poly.pdbx_seq_one_letter_code
_entity_poly.pdbx_strand_id
1 'polypeptide(L)'
;MLNKDTLENYQAAHQIEWTNTLPEGCPPENILIPENEEFYRLTIEPDKVTEDDFKTYVELFPQKTFKGQLAIFATGLSVLSSDNPQGLLKLPGMEKFKGVAKLTLTPKDGVMMKSGGKPYHYTWWRTTAFDIQSAVIINNEDA
;
A
#
# COMPACT_ATOMS: atom_id res chain seq x y z
N MET A 1 -14.99 -7.25 -2.09
CA MET A 1 -15.19 -5.85 -2.55
C MET A 1 -14.75 -4.96 -1.41
N LEU A 2 -14.04 -3.85 -1.69
CA LEU A 2 -13.60 -2.94 -0.62
C LEU A 2 -14.79 -2.36 0.16
N ASN A 3 -14.75 -2.53 1.48
CA ASN A 3 -15.76 -2.02 2.37
C ASN A 3 -15.44 -0.59 2.81
N LYS A 4 -16.45 0.29 2.76
CA LYS A 4 -16.33 1.65 3.26
C LYS A 4 -16.65 1.66 4.74
N ASP A 5 -15.81 2.31 5.52
CA ASP A 5 -16.06 2.54 6.95
C ASP A 5 -15.38 3.83 7.40
N THR A 6 -15.54 4.13 8.69
CA THR A 6 -14.79 5.16 9.38
C THR A 6 -13.56 4.57 10.07
N LEU A 7 -12.52 5.39 10.22
CA LEU A 7 -11.31 5.00 10.94
C LEU A 7 -11.62 4.64 12.40
N GLU A 8 -12.50 5.41 13.06
CA GLU A 8 -12.92 5.16 14.44
C GLU A 8 -13.55 3.76 14.60
N ASN A 9 -14.50 3.41 13.73
CA ASN A 9 -15.16 2.11 13.76
C ASN A 9 -14.18 0.97 13.50
N TYR A 10 -13.33 1.13 12.50
CA TYR A 10 -12.31 0.14 12.15
C TYR A 10 -11.35 -0.13 13.32
N GLN A 11 -10.86 0.92 13.98
CA GLN A 11 -9.96 0.78 15.12
C GLN A 11 -10.62 0.09 16.30
N ALA A 12 -11.89 0.43 16.58
CA ALA A 12 -12.67 -0.23 17.63
C ALA A 12 -12.92 -1.71 17.36
N ALA A 13 -13.19 -2.08 16.11
CA ALA A 13 -13.51 -3.45 15.71
C ALA A 13 -12.28 -4.37 15.62
N HIS A 14 -11.13 -3.86 15.20
CA HIS A 14 -9.99 -4.70 14.82
C HIS A 14 -8.80 -4.66 15.78
N GLN A 15 -8.74 -3.75 16.75
CA GLN A 15 -7.66 -3.63 17.74
C GLN A 15 -6.26 -3.69 17.10
N ILE A 16 -5.99 -2.74 16.21
CA ILE A 16 -4.79 -2.72 15.35
C ILE A 16 -3.69 -1.80 15.87
N GLU A 17 -2.46 -2.11 15.46
CA GLU A 17 -1.30 -1.22 15.62
C GLU A 17 -0.74 -0.86 14.23
N TRP A 18 -0.46 0.42 14.01
CA TRP A 18 0.14 0.90 12.76
C TRP A 18 1.65 0.61 12.75
N THR A 19 2.20 0.27 11.58
CA THR A 19 3.65 -0.04 11.49
C THR A 19 4.54 1.19 11.69
N ASN A 20 4.04 2.38 11.41
CA ASN A 20 4.76 3.63 11.56
C ASN A 20 3.94 4.66 12.34
N THR A 21 4.62 5.62 12.96
CA THR A 21 3.95 6.77 13.58
C THR A 21 3.25 7.58 12.49
N LEU A 22 1.93 7.73 12.61
CA LEU A 22 1.12 8.47 11.67
C LEU A 22 0.85 9.89 12.20
N PRO A 23 0.83 10.92 11.34
CA PRO A 23 0.43 12.26 11.73
C PRO A 23 -1.07 12.31 12.10
N GLU A 24 -1.49 13.39 12.74
CA GLU A 24 -2.91 13.63 13.01
C GLU A 24 -3.75 13.59 11.72
N GLY A 25 -4.91 12.92 11.78
CA GLY A 25 -5.78 12.72 10.63
C GLY A 25 -5.24 11.72 9.60
N CYS A 26 -4.30 10.84 10.00
CA CYS A 26 -3.76 9.75 9.18
C CYS A 26 -3.91 8.40 9.90
N PRO A 27 -4.54 7.38 9.27
CA PRO A 27 -5.23 7.45 7.99
C PRO A 27 -6.39 8.46 8.02
N PRO A 28 -6.92 8.88 6.86
CA PRO A 28 -8.09 9.76 6.82
C PRO A 28 -9.33 9.07 7.42
N GLU A 29 -10.31 9.86 7.85
CA GLU A 29 -11.51 9.33 8.52
C GLU A 29 -12.31 8.36 7.64
N ASN A 30 -12.53 8.70 6.38
CA ASN A 30 -13.23 7.82 5.44
C ASN A 30 -12.23 6.88 4.78
N ILE A 31 -12.36 5.59 5.07
CA ILE A 31 -11.41 4.56 4.63
C ILE A 31 -12.08 3.49 3.76
N LEU A 32 -11.22 2.70 3.12
CA LEU A 32 -11.57 1.44 2.47
C LEU A 32 -10.85 0.30 3.21
N ILE A 33 -11.57 -0.76 3.53
CA ILE A 33 -11.07 -1.96 4.20
C ILE A 33 -11.04 -3.09 3.17
N PRO A 34 -9.89 -3.75 2.97
CA PRO A 34 -9.80 -4.92 2.11
C PRO A 34 -10.34 -6.18 2.83
N GLU A 35 -11.08 -7.01 2.10
CA GLU A 35 -11.61 -8.32 2.48
C GLU A 35 -11.09 -9.44 1.58
N ASN A 36 -9.79 -9.75 1.72
CA ASN A 36 -9.07 -10.76 0.93
C ASN A 36 -8.95 -10.42 -0.56
N GLU A 37 -8.97 -9.15 -0.95
CA GLU A 37 -8.69 -8.77 -2.34
C GLU A 37 -7.20 -8.75 -2.65
N GLU A 38 -6.92 -8.95 -3.94
CA GLU A 38 -5.59 -8.88 -4.51
C GLU A 38 -5.22 -7.45 -4.90
N PHE A 39 -4.04 -7.03 -4.46
CA PHE A 39 -3.40 -5.79 -4.84
C PHE A 39 -1.98 -6.06 -5.31
N TYR A 40 -1.43 -5.11 -6.05
CA TYR A 40 -0.11 -5.20 -6.65
C TYR A 40 0.79 -4.08 -6.15
N ARG A 41 2.02 -4.43 -5.79
CA ARG A 41 3.07 -3.51 -5.39
C ARG A 41 4.27 -3.68 -6.29
N LEU A 42 4.82 -2.56 -6.77
CA LEU A 42 6.07 -2.57 -7.50
C LEU A 42 7.24 -2.83 -6.55
N THR A 43 8.13 -3.74 -6.91
CA THR A 43 9.30 -4.13 -6.12
C THR A 43 10.58 -3.62 -6.77
N ILE A 44 11.58 -3.31 -5.96
CA ILE A 44 12.91 -2.85 -6.39
C ILE A 44 13.63 -3.99 -7.10
N GLU A 45 13.49 -5.21 -6.59
CA GLU A 45 14.14 -6.42 -7.12
C GLU A 45 13.11 -7.28 -7.87
N PRO A 46 13.53 -8.01 -8.92
CA PRO A 46 12.59 -8.74 -9.77
C PRO A 46 12.02 -10.00 -9.11
N ASP A 47 12.77 -10.65 -8.23
CA ASP A 47 12.54 -12.02 -7.76
C ASP A 47 12.36 -12.14 -6.24
N LYS A 48 12.42 -11.02 -5.51
CA LYS A 48 12.27 -11.02 -4.06
C LYS A 48 11.56 -9.77 -3.56
N VAL A 49 10.82 -9.96 -2.49
CA VAL A 49 10.22 -8.89 -1.69
C VAL A 49 11.15 -8.61 -0.51
N THR A 50 11.38 -7.34 -0.22
CA THR A 50 12.26 -6.87 0.86
C THR A 50 11.57 -5.80 1.70
N GLU A 51 12.08 -5.56 2.91
CA GLU A 51 11.60 -4.46 3.76
C GLU A 51 11.71 -3.10 3.07
N ASP A 52 12.71 -2.91 2.20
CA ASP A 52 12.88 -1.67 1.42
C ASP A 52 11.70 -1.41 0.49
N ASP A 53 11.04 -2.48 0.02
CA ASP A 53 9.82 -2.34 -0.77
C ASP A 53 8.69 -1.76 0.06
N PHE A 54 8.66 -1.89 1.39
CA PHE A 54 7.57 -1.39 2.26
C PHE A 54 7.93 -0.12 3.04
N LYS A 55 9.02 0.57 2.66
CA LYS A 55 9.33 1.89 3.21
C LYS A 55 8.44 2.96 2.59
N THR A 56 7.86 3.79 3.44
CA THR A 56 7.05 4.95 3.07
C THR A 56 7.93 6.08 2.52
N TYR A 57 7.33 7.09 1.88
CA TYR A 57 8.08 8.25 1.39
C TYR A 57 8.75 9.05 2.52
N VAL A 58 8.13 9.06 3.71
CA VAL A 58 8.72 9.71 4.89
C VAL A 58 9.99 8.98 5.34
N GLU A 59 9.97 7.65 5.34
CA GLU A 59 11.13 6.83 5.72
C GLU A 59 12.25 6.89 4.69
N LEU A 60 11.91 6.91 3.39
CA LEU A 60 12.89 6.99 2.31
C LEU A 60 13.55 8.37 2.20
N PHE A 61 12.88 9.43 2.64
CA PHE A 61 13.36 10.81 2.52
C PHE A 61 13.18 11.60 3.83
N PRO A 62 13.86 11.21 4.93
CA PRO A 62 13.68 11.84 6.25
C PRO A 62 14.08 13.33 6.28
N GLN A 63 14.89 13.78 5.33
CA GLN A 63 15.28 15.18 5.15
C GLN A 63 14.20 16.05 4.50
N LYS A 64 13.16 15.44 3.90
CA LYS A 64 12.06 16.18 3.26
C LYS A 64 10.94 16.45 4.27
N THR A 65 10.37 17.64 4.21
CA THR A 65 9.17 17.98 4.99
C THR A 65 7.93 17.79 4.14
N PHE A 66 7.03 16.93 4.58
CA PHE A 66 5.70 16.74 3.99
C PHE A 66 4.67 17.52 4.83
N LYS A 67 3.73 18.22 4.20
CA LYS A 67 2.74 19.06 4.89
C LYS A 67 1.33 18.81 4.37
N GLY A 68 0.34 18.96 5.25
CA GLY A 68 -1.07 18.78 4.91
C GLY A 68 -1.34 17.41 4.30
N GLN A 69 -2.15 17.37 3.23
CA GLN A 69 -2.53 16.12 2.58
C GLN A 69 -1.35 15.32 2.02
N LEU A 70 -0.24 15.98 1.65
CA LEU A 70 0.96 15.29 1.20
C LEU A 70 1.61 14.47 2.32
N ALA A 71 1.49 14.89 3.58
CA ALA A 71 2.00 14.12 4.71
C ALA A 71 1.21 12.82 4.89
N ILE A 72 -0.13 12.89 4.76
CA ILE A 72 -1.02 11.72 4.84
C ILE A 72 -0.67 10.67 3.77
N PHE A 73 -0.47 11.09 2.52
CA PHE A 73 -0.11 10.15 1.45
C PHE A 73 1.33 9.66 1.55
N ALA A 74 2.25 10.48 2.06
CA ALA A 74 3.66 10.14 2.18
C ALA A 74 3.94 9.08 3.26
N THR A 75 3.05 8.92 4.25
CA THR A 75 3.13 7.87 5.29
C THR A 75 2.41 6.58 4.90
N GLY A 76 1.78 6.54 3.73
CA GLY A 76 1.19 5.33 3.18
C GLY A 76 2.01 4.75 2.03
N LEU A 77 1.64 3.54 1.63
CA LEU A 77 2.26 2.77 0.56
C LEU A 77 1.37 2.77 -0.68
N SER A 78 1.96 2.95 -1.86
CA SER A 78 1.21 2.80 -3.11
C SER A 78 0.93 1.33 -3.42
N VAL A 79 -0.34 0.97 -3.58
CA VAL A 79 -0.78 -0.33 -4.08
C VAL A 79 -1.77 -0.16 -5.23
N LEU A 80 -1.80 -1.13 -6.13
CA LEU A 80 -2.46 -1.02 -7.43
C LEU A 80 -3.43 -2.18 -7.62
N SER A 81 -4.64 -1.92 -8.11
CA SER A 81 -5.56 -2.97 -8.59
C SER A 81 -5.47 -3.03 -10.11
N SER A 82 -4.85 -4.06 -10.69
CA SER A 82 -4.59 -4.09 -12.13
C SER A 82 -4.83 -5.47 -12.72
N ASP A 83 -5.53 -5.51 -13.84
CA ASP A 83 -5.71 -6.74 -14.64
C ASP A 83 -4.43 -7.08 -15.43
N ASN A 84 -3.48 -6.13 -15.51
CA ASN A 84 -2.17 -6.31 -16.09
C ASN A 84 -1.10 -5.74 -15.14
N PRO A 85 -0.72 -6.48 -14.09
CA PRO A 85 0.24 -6.00 -13.09
C PRO A 85 1.64 -5.75 -13.70
N GLN A 86 2.10 -6.60 -14.61
CA GLN A 86 3.40 -6.43 -15.28
C GLN A 86 3.47 -5.16 -16.15
N GLY A 87 2.33 -4.74 -16.72
CA GLY A 87 2.23 -3.49 -17.45
C GLY A 87 2.57 -2.24 -16.62
N LEU A 88 2.47 -2.32 -15.29
CA LEU A 88 2.78 -1.22 -14.39
C LEU A 88 4.28 -0.84 -14.42
N LEU A 89 5.16 -1.81 -14.68
CA LEU A 89 6.61 -1.57 -14.82
C LEU A 89 6.96 -0.75 -16.06
N LYS A 90 6.06 -0.69 -17.04
CA LYS A 90 6.26 0.03 -18.31
C LYS A 90 5.78 1.48 -18.23
N LEU A 91 5.21 1.91 -17.09
CA LEU A 91 4.76 3.29 -16.91
C LEU A 91 5.95 4.25 -16.77
N PRO A 92 5.85 5.50 -17.26
CA PRO A 92 6.91 6.49 -17.11
C PRO A 92 7.27 6.73 -15.63
N GLY A 93 8.57 6.78 -15.31
CA GLY A 93 9.05 7.02 -13.94
C GLY A 93 9.13 5.77 -13.06
N MET A 94 8.90 4.57 -13.62
CA MET A 94 8.97 3.29 -12.90
C MET A 94 10.29 2.56 -13.12
N GLU A 95 11.31 3.20 -13.69
CA GLU A 95 12.57 2.56 -14.11
C GLU A 95 13.33 1.93 -12.95
N LYS A 96 13.10 2.41 -11.72
CA LYS A 96 13.71 1.88 -10.48
C LYS A 96 13.12 0.53 -10.06
N PHE A 97 11.88 0.22 -10.44
CA PHE A 97 11.21 -1.01 -10.06
C PHE A 97 11.49 -2.09 -11.10
N LYS A 98 11.73 -3.32 -10.63
CA LYS A 98 12.12 -4.46 -11.48
C LYS A 98 11.17 -5.63 -11.38
N GLY A 99 10.28 -5.64 -10.39
CA GLY A 99 9.29 -6.69 -10.20
C GLY A 99 7.94 -6.19 -9.72
N VAL A 100 7.01 -7.11 -9.60
CA VAL A 100 5.67 -6.87 -9.06
C VAL A 100 5.34 -7.97 -8.06
N ALA A 101 4.92 -7.57 -6.87
CA ALA A 101 4.42 -8.47 -5.84
C ALA A 101 2.89 -8.39 -5.76
N LYS A 102 2.24 -9.55 -5.69
CA LYS A 102 0.84 -9.71 -5.34
C LYS A 102 0.70 -9.73 -3.82
N LEU A 103 -0.23 -8.92 -3.31
CA LEU A 103 -0.62 -8.84 -1.91
C LEU A 103 -2.07 -9.33 -1.81
N THR A 104 -2.35 -10.30 -0.94
CA THR A 104 -3.73 -10.67 -0.58
C THR A 104 -4.03 -10.02 0.76
N LEU A 105 -4.77 -8.91 0.75
CA LEU A 105 -4.95 -8.08 1.93
C LEU A 105 -6.25 -8.41 2.65
N THR A 106 -6.15 -8.60 3.96
CA THR A 106 -7.27 -8.86 4.88
C THR A 106 -7.60 -7.60 5.68
N PRO A 107 -8.74 -7.56 6.40
CA PRO A 107 -9.09 -6.41 7.23
C PRO A 107 -8.06 -6.12 8.32
N LYS A 108 -7.20 -7.07 8.68
CA LYS A 108 -6.17 -6.86 9.71
C LYS A 108 -4.93 -6.16 9.16
N ASP A 109 -4.68 -6.22 7.86
CA ASP A 109 -3.44 -5.77 7.24
C ASP A 109 -3.40 -4.25 7.05
N GLY A 110 -4.53 -3.58 7.24
CA GLY A 110 -4.63 -2.12 7.24
C GLY A 110 -5.73 -1.60 6.35
N VAL A 111 -5.67 -0.29 6.11
CA VAL A 111 -6.74 0.45 5.45
C VAL A 111 -6.19 1.22 4.28
N MET A 112 -7.08 1.58 3.36
CA MET A 112 -6.70 2.19 2.11
C MET A 112 -7.61 3.34 1.70
N MET A 113 -7.14 4.14 0.76
CA MET A 113 -7.89 5.21 0.12
C MET A 113 -7.48 5.29 -1.34
N LYS A 114 -8.43 5.57 -2.24
CA LYS A 114 -8.12 5.87 -3.65
C LYS A 114 -7.25 7.11 -3.75
N SER A 115 -6.16 7.04 -4.50
CA SER A 115 -5.22 8.15 -4.68
C SER A 115 -4.66 8.21 -6.09
N GLY A 116 -3.77 9.17 -6.37
CA GLY A 116 -3.09 9.28 -7.67
C GLY A 116 -3.97 9.67 -8.87
N GLY A 117 -5.25 9.98 -8.66
CA GLY A 117 -6.19 10.34 -9.73
C GLY A 117 -6.47 9.20 -10.72
N LYS A 118 -6.11 7.96 -10.36
CA LYS A 118 -6.34 6.75 -11.17
C LYS A 118 -7.30 5.83 -10.44
N PRO A 119 -8.25 5.19 -11.13
CA PRO A 119 -9.24 4.33 -10.47
C PRO A 119 -8.62 3.09 -9.83
N TYR A 120 -7.43 2.71 -10.27
CA TYR A 120 -6.68 1.55 -9.84
C TYR A 120 -5.60 1.83 -8.78
N HIS A 121 -5.36 3.10 -8.41
CA HIS A 121 -4.28 3.45 -7.49
C HIS A 121 -4.84 3.76 -6.10
N TYR A 122 -4.20 3.16 -5.10
CA TYR A 122 -4.56 3.30 -3.70
C TYR A 122 -3.32 3.65 -2.88
N THR A 123 -3.54 4.45 -1.85
CA THR A 123 -2.64 4.57 -0.71
C THR A 123 -3.12 3.61 0.35
N TRP A 124 -2.22 2.76 0.85
CA TRP A 124 -2.47 1.77 1.89
C TRP A 124 -1.62 2.07 3.12
N TRP A 125 -2.24 2.20 4.27
CA TRP A 125 -1.58 2.31 5.56
C TRP A 125 -1.62 0.93 6.22
N ARG A 126 -0.44 0.35 6.41
CA ARG A 126 -0.28 -1.01 6.89
C ARG A 126 -0.23 -1.07 8.41
N THR A 127 -0.75 -2.16 8.95
CA THR A 127 -0.62 -2.50 10.37
C THR A 127 0.60 -3.39 10.60
N THR A 128 0.97 -3.59 11.86
CA THR A 128 1.97 -4.58 12.27
C THR A 128 1.53 -6.04 12.04
N ALA A 129 0.26 -6.28 11.74
CA ALA A 129 -0.26 -7.62 11.47
C ALA A 129 0.09 -8.14 10.07
N PHE A 130 0.41 -7.24 9.13
CA PHE A 130 0.78 -7.64 7.77
C PHE A 130 2.16 -8.30 7.75
N ASP A 131 2.23 -9.54 7.26
CA ASP A 131 3.47 -10.26 7.01
C ASP A 131 3.97 -10.00 5.59
N ILE A 132 5.12 -9.33 5.45
CA ILE A 132 5.72 -9.04 4.14
C ILE A 132 6.06 -10.31 3.35
N GLN A 133 6.29 -11.44 4.04
CA GLN A 133 6.62 -12.72 3.41
C GLN A 133 5.40 -13.42 2.82
N SER A 134 4.19 -12.92 3.11
CA SER A 134 2.96 -13.36 2.44
C SER A 134 2.84 -12.84 1.00
N ALA A 135 3.66 -11.84 0.62
CA ALA A 135 3.67 -11.27 -0.71
C ALA A 135 4.28 -12.22 -1.74
N VAL A 136 3.61 -12.40 -2.88
CA VAL A 136 4.02 -13.35 -3.92
C VAL A 136 4.55 -12.60 -5.13
N ILE A 137 5.80 -12.83 -5.52
CA ILE A 137 6.35 -12.28 -6.77
C ILE A 137 5.60 -12.86 -7.96
N ILE A 138 5.18 -12.00 -8.87
CA ILE A 138 4.54 -12.39 -10.13
C ILE A 138 5.62 -12.42 -11.20
N ASN A 139 5.78 -13.57 -11.84
CA ASN A 139 6.63 -13.70 -13.02
C ASN A 139 5.80 -13.63 -14.30
N ASN A 140 6.43 -13.33 -15.43
CA ASN A 140 5.76 -13.29 -16.74
C ASN A 140 5.19 -14.65 -17.18
N GLU A 141 5.46 -15.73 -16.45
CA GLU A 141 4.97 -17.08 -16.76
C GLU A 141 3.59 -17.38 -16.15
N ASP A 142 3.07 -16.49 -15.29
CA ASP A 142 1.78 -16.67 -14.60
C ASP A 142 0.61 -15.88 -15.25
N ALA A 143 0.78 -15.39 -16.48
CA ALA A 143 -0.20 -14.61 -17.23
C ALA A 143 -0.67 -15.31 -18.51
#